data_AF-A0A7S4RGX1-F1
#
_entry.id   AF-A0A7S4RGX1-F1
#
_cell.length_a   1.000
_cell.length_b   1.000
_cell.length_c   1.000
_cell.angle_alpha   90.00
_cell.angle_beta   90.00
_cell.angle_gamma   90.00
#
_symmetry.space_group_name_H-M   'P 1'
#
loop_
_entity.id
_entity.type
_entity.pdbx_description
1 polymer ?
#
loop_
_entity_poly.entity_id
_entity_poly.type
_entity_poly.pdbx_seq_one_letter_code
_entity_poly.pdbx_strand_id
1 'polypeptide(L)'
;MEGLKHAKSLELVQSGFADIISATRAYDATDILFDPIHQGRMFAIFRHPVERAVSMFYYLQQATWESTYNPIYKDITIHDYARSSVTDDNWMVRSLVGKADNIGTPLTRQDLDVAIEIIRRKCVVGLMDDMEETIHRFNSYFSFRESGEQKNDKTKSPKCKEYITSGSNTNSHPPLEEGSETWKLLEQKNAADVILYREAEQIFKEQNSLIPH
;
A
#
# COMPACT_ATOMS: atom_id res chain seq x y z
N MET A 1 -0.12 13.45 -11.21
CA MET A 1 -0.18 14.79 -10.56
C MET A 1 -1.41 15.62 -10.94
N GLU A 2 -1.88 15.60 -12.18
CA GLU A 2 -3.01 16.42 -12.63
C GLU A 2 -4.29 16.21 -11.81
N GLY A 3 -4.66 14.95 -11.51
CA GLY A 3 -5.82 14.63 -10.68
C GLY A 3 -5.78 15.23 -9.27
N LEU A 4 -4.62 15.20 -8.59
CA LEU A 4 -4.47 15.80 -7.26
C LEU A 4 -4.59 17.33 -7.31
N LYS A 5 -4.01 17.97 -8.33
CA LYS A 5 -4.15 19.42 -8.54
C LYS A 5 -5.59 19.83 -8.81
N HIS A 6 -6.30 19.04 -9.61
CA HIS A 6 -7.72 19.27 -9.87
C HIS A 6 -8.56 19.12 -8.61
N ALA A 7 -8.35 18.06 -7.82
CA ALA A 7 -9.04 17.87 -6.54
C ALA A 7 -8.78 19.03 -5.56
N LYS A 8 -7.54 19.56 -5.51
CA LYS A 8 -7.21 20.77 -4.73
C LYS A 8 -7.99 21.99 -5.22
N SER A 9 -8.10 22.17 -6.55
CA SER A 9 -8.84 23.31 -7.12
C SER A 9 -10.34 23.27 -6.81
N LEU A 10 -10.87 22.08 -6.49
CA LEU A 10 -12.25 21.86 -6.06
C LEU A 10 -12.42 21.90 -4.55
N GLU A 11 -11.35 22.20 -3.78
CA GLU A 11 -11.37 22.23 -2.32
C GLU A 11 -11.89 20.91 -1.72
N LEU A 12 -11.54 19.76 -2.31
CA LEU A 12 -12.15 18.47 -1.99
C LEU A 12 -12.13 18.16 -0.48
N VAL A 13 -10.99 18.36 0.18
CA VAL A 13 -10.84 18.11 1.62
C VAL A 13 -11.55 19.17 2.44
N GLN A 14 -11.40 20.45 2.08
CA GLN A 14 -11.97 21.60 2.79
C GLN A 14 -13.51 21.61 2.70
N SER A 15 -14.07 21.07 1.63
CA SER A 15 -15.52 20.96 1.42
C SER A 15 -16.21 20.00 2.41
N GLY A 16 -15.46 19.05 2.98
CA GLY A 16 -16.00 18.02 3.88
C GLY A 16 -16.84 16.94 3.18
N PHE A 17 -16.87 16.89 1.84
CA PHE A 17 -17.68 15.91 1.11
C PHE A 17 -17.03 14.53 0.94
N ALA A 18 -15.71 14.42 1.09
CA ALA A 18 -14.99 13.16 0.92
C ALA A 18 -14.78 12.45 2.26
N ASP A 19 -15.38 11.27 2.43
CA ASP A 19 -15.15 10.43 3.61
C ASP A 19 -13.81 9.67 3.54
N ILE A 20 -13.42 9.25 2.33
CA ILE A 20 -12.20 8.46 2.08
C ILE A 20 -11.48 9.01 0.85
N ILE A 21 -10.17 9.23 0.98
CA ILE A 21 -9.28 9.58 -0.12
C ILE A 21 -8.27 8.45 -0.28
N SER A 22 -8.27 7.82 -1.45
CA SER A 22 -7.26 6.84 -1.85
C SER A 22 -6.33 7.45 -2.87
N ALA A 23 -5.03 7.35 -2.63
CA ALA A 23 -4.01 7.87 -3.53
C ALA A 23 -2.80 6.93 -3.56
N THR A 24 -2.30 6.64 -4.76
CA THR A 24 -1.08 5.83 -4.97
C THR A 24 0.16 6.48 -4.34
N ARG A 25 0.14 7.81 -4.18
CA ARG A 25 1.25 8.61 -3.64
C ARG A 25 0.78 9.34 -2.39
N ALA A 26 0.91 8.66 -1.25
CA ALA A 26 0.42 9.16 0.04
C ALA A 26 1.01 10.53 0.39
N TYR A 27 2.33 10.70 0.24
CA TYR A 27 3.00 11.97 0.52
C TYR A 27 2.41 13.13 -0.29
N ASP A 28 2.32 12.98 -1.61
CA ASP A 28 1.78 14.03 -2.50
C ASP A 28 0.31 14.34 -2.19
N ALA A 29 -0.48 13.32 -1.86
CA ALA A 29 -1.88 13.53 -1.48
C ALA A 29 -1.98 14.35 -0.18
N THR A 30 -1.15 14.04 0.81
CA THR A 30 -1.06 14.80 2.07
C THR A 30 -0.61 16.24 1.83
N ASP A 31 0.46 16.46 1.07
CA ASP A 31 1.03 17.78 0.78
C ASP A 31 0.09 18.67 -0.04
N ILE A 32 -0.64 18.08 -0.99
CA ILE A 32 -1.47 18.85 -1.92
C ILE A 32 -2.87 19.13 -1.34
N LEU A 33 -3.52 18.12 -0.74
CA LEU A 33 -4.95 18.18 -0.42
C LEU A 33 -5.25 18.62 1.01
N PHE A 34 -4.39 18.27 1.98
CA PHE A 34 -4.64 18.50 3.39
C PHE A 34 -3.92 19.75 3.89
N ASP A 35 -4.38 20.28 5.02
CA ASP A 35 -3.80 21.48 5.64
C ASP A 35 -3.89 21.37 7.18
N PRO A 36 -3.28 22.31 7.94
CA PRO A 36 -3.30 22.24 9.40
C PRO A 36 -4.69 22.26 10.04
N ILE A 37 -5.70 22.78 9.34
CA ILE A 37 -7.09 22.87 9.80
C ILE A 37 -7.88 21.62 9.35
N HIS A 38 -7.63 21.12 8.14
CA HIS A 38 -8.31 19.97 7.56
C HIS A 38 -7.36 18.77 7.42
N GLN A 39 -7.29 17.96 8.48
CA GLN A 39 -6.42 16.79 8.56
C GLN A 39 -7.19 15.50 8.33
N GLY A 40 -6.51 14.54 7.69
CA GLY A 40 -6.99 13.17 7.54
C GLY A 40 -6.43 12.23 8.61
N ARG A 41 -7.10 11.10 8.79
CA ARG A 41 -6.56 9.95 9.51
C ARG A 41 -6.09 8.92 8.49
N MET A 42 -4.79 8.63 8.47
CA MET A 42 -4.23 7.69 7.51
C MET A 42 -4.49 6.26 7.97
N PHE A 43 -4.76 5.38 7.00
CA PHE A 43 -4.71 3.94 7.17
C PHE A 43 -4.12 3.32 5.90
N ALA A 44 -3.44 2.19 6.05
CA ALA A 44 -2.78 1.52 4.94
C ALA A 44 -2.68 0.02 5.20
N ILE A 45 -2.70 -0.76 4.12
CA ILE A 45 -2.51 -2.21 4.15
C ILE A 45 -1.09 -2.49 3.63
N PHE A 46 -0.28 -3.15 4.44
CA PHE A 46 1.09 -3.53 4.09
C PHE A 46 1.13 -4.98 3.63
N ARG A 47 2.00 -5.25 2.65
CA ARG A 47 2.29 -6.58 2.13
C ARG A 47 3.79 -6.83 2.24
N HIS A 48 4.20 -8.08 2.45
CA HIS A 48 5.60 -8.44 2.45
C HIS A 48 6.32 -7.89 1.19
N PRO A 49 7.46 -7.17 1.33
CA PRO A 49 8.06 -6.44 0.22
C PRO A 49 8.50 -7.30 -0.96
N VAL A 50 9.00 -8.51 -0.67
CA VAL A 50 9.43 -9.45 -1.72
C VAL A 50 8.22 -9.94 -2.50
N GLU A 51 7.13 -10.29 -1.82
CA GLU A 51 5.91 -10.74 -2.48
C GLU A 51 5.26 -9.62 -3.29
N ARG A 52 5.29 -8.38 -2.77
CA ARG A 52 4.87 -7.20 -3.52
C ARG A 52 5.69 -7.05 -4.81
N ALA A 53 7.01 -7.21 -4.75
CA ALA A 53 7.89 -7.12 -5.91
C ALA A 53 7.63 -8.25 -6.93
N VAL A 54 7.39 -9.48 -6.45
CA VAL A 54 7.00 -10.63 -7.29
C VAL A 54 5.67 -10.35 -7.99
N SER A 55 4.66 -9.91 -7.23
CA SER A 55 3.33 -9.60 -7.76
C SER A 55 3.39 -8.45 -8.78
N MET A 56 4.20 -7.43 -8.52
CA MET A 56 4.45 -6.32 -9.45
C MET A 56 5.11 -6.80 -10.75
N PHE A 57 6.11 -7.68 -10.68
CA PHE A 57 6.76 -8.23 -11.86
C PHE A 57 5.74 -8.90 -12.79
N TYR A 58 4.92 -9.82 -12.27
CA TYR A 58 3.92 -10.51 -13.09
C TYR A 58 2.79 -9.61 -13.57
N TYR A 59 2.45 -8.57 -12.81
CA TYR A 59 1.54 -7.52 -13.28
C TYR A 59 2.10 -6.78 -14.51
N LEU A 60 3.36 -6.34 -14.42
CA LEU A 60 4.03 -5.58 -15.48
C LEU A 60 4.19 -6.36 -16.79
N GLN A 61 4.24 -7.70 -16.74
CA GLN A 61 4.24 -8.54 -17.95
C GLN A 61 2.92 -8.46 -18.74
N GLN A 62 1.81 -8.19 -18.05
CA GLN A 62 0.46 -8.24 -18.62
C GLN A 62 -0.16 -6.87 -18.85
N ALA A 63 0.32 -5.83 -18.15
CA ALA A 63 -0.21 -4.48 -18.14
C ALA A 63 0.05 -3.67 -19.43
N THR A 64 -0.22 -4.26 -20.61
CA THR A 64 0.01 -3.62 -21.93
C THR A 64 -0.85 -2.39 -22.19
N TRP A 65 -1.90 -2.17 -21.38
CA TRP A 65 -2.81 -1.04 -21.47
C TRP A 65 -2.29 0.22 -20.74
N GLU A 66 -1.25 0.09 -19.91
CA GLU A 66 -0.67 1.23 -19.22
C GLU A 66 0.23 2.04 -20.15
N SER A 67 0.16 3.37 -20.07
CA SER A 67 1.06 4.26 -20.83
C SER A 67 2.53 4.11 -20.42
N THR A 68 2.78 3.58 -19.23
CA THR A 68 4.11 3.29 -18.66
C THR A 68 4.60 1.87 -18.95
N TYR A 69 3.85 1.09 -19.73
CA TYR A 69 4.23 -0.28 -20.08
C TYR A 69 5.60 -0.33 -20.77
N ASN A 70 6.47 -1.21 -20.29
CA ASN A 70 7.77 -1.48 -20.91
C ASN A 70 7.78 -2.92 -21.46
N PRO A 71 7.99 -3.13 -22.76
CA PRO A 71 7.97 -4.46 -23.36
C PRO A 71 9.04 -5.40 -22.80
N ILE A 72 10.12 -4.88 -22.22
CA ILE A 72 11.21 -5.69 -21.64
C ILE A 72 10.71 -6.71 -20.61
N TYR A 73 9.63 -6.40 -19.89
CA TYR A 73 9.12 -7.29 -18.84
C TYR A 73 8.64 -8.64 -19.38
N LYS A 74 8.20 -8.72 -20.64
CA LYS A 74 7.79 -9.98 -21.26
C LYS A 74 8.94 -10.93 -21.58
N ASP A 75 10.13 -10.37 -21.77
CA ASP A 75 11.29 -11.12 -22.28
C ASP A 75 12.29 -11.49 -21.18
N ILE A 76 12.09 -11.02 -19.95
CA ILE A 76 12.98 -11.29 -18.81
C ILE A 76 12.34 -12.25 -17.80
N THR A 77 13.17 -13.04 -17.13
CA THR A 77 12.73 -13.87 -16.00
C THR A 77 12.61 -13.05 -14.71
N ILE A 78 11.96 -13.60 -13.68
CA ILE A 78 11.93 -12.96 -12.35
C ILE A 78 13.34 -12.83 -11.74
N HIS A 79 14.26 -13.76 -12.07
CA HIS A 79 15.65 -13.69 -11.64
C HIS A 79 16.38 -12.53 -12.33
N ASP A 80 16.18 -12.36 -13.64
CA ASP A 80 16.73 -11.22 -14.39
C ASP A 80 16.15 -9.90 -13.90
N TYR A 81 14.84 -9.87 -13.63
CA TYR A 81 14.17 -8.74 -13.00
C TYR A 81 14.88 -8.38 -11.69
N ALA A 82 14.98 -9.31 -10.73
CA ALA A 82 15.63 -9.07 -9.44
C ALA A 82 17.05 -8.49 -9.53
N ARG A 83 17.80 -8.81 -10.60
CA ARG A 83 19.16 -8.28 -10.87
C ARG A 83 19.18 -6.97 -11.65
N SER A 84 18.08 -6.64 -12.32
CA SER A 84 17.99 -5.50 -13.23
C SER A 84 17.86 -4.15 -12.49
N SER A 85 18.20 -3.07 -13.18
CA SER A 85 17.91 -1.71 -12.71
C SER A 85 16.44 -1.32 -12.84
N VAL A 86 15.61 -2.10 -13.54
CA VAL A 86 14.19 -1.78 -13.78
C VAL A 86 13.26 -2.27 -12.67
N THR A 87 13.75 -3.10 -11.73
CA THR A 87 12.96 -3.49 -10.55
C THR A 87 12.86 -2.33 -9.56
N ASP A 88 11.64 -2.08 -9.09
CA ASP A 88 11.39 -1.16 -7.99
C ASP A 88 12.21 -1.52 -6.74
N ASP A 89 12.70 -0.49 -6.06
CA ASP A 89 13.45 -0.64 -4.82
C ASP A 89 12.82 0.22 -3.72
N ASN A 90 12.54 -0.39 -2.57
CA ASN A 90 12.10 0.30 -1.35
C ASN A 90 10.89 1.25 -1.58
N TRP A 91 9.94 0.83 -2.42
CA TRP A 91 8.83 1.66 -2.85
C TRP A 91 7.98 2.15 -1.68
N MET A 92 7.77 1.34 -0.63
CA MET A 92 6.92 1.73 0.50
C MET A 92 7.57 2.87 1.28
N VAL A 93 8.85 2.75 1.65
CA VAL A 93 9.60 3.82 2.31
C VAL A 93 9.64 5.07 1.43
N ARG A 94 9.99 4.93 0.14
CA ARG A 94 10.04 6.05 -0.81
C ARG A 94 8.69 6.77 -0.92
N SER A 95 7.59 6.04 -0.94
CA SER A 95 6.24 6.59 -1.05
C SER A 95 5.85 7.41 0.18
N LEU A 96 6.29 6.97 1.37
CA LEU A 96 6.00 7.67 2.63
C LEU A 96 6.82 8.95 2.79
N VAL A 97 8.07 8.98 2.30
CA VAL A 97 8.97 10.13 2.46
C VAL A 97 9.04 11.06 1.25
N GLY A 98 8.15 10.90 0.27
CA GLY A 98 8.10 11.78 -0.92
C GLY A 98 9.27 11.57 -1.89
N LYS A 99 9.83 10.37 -1.96
CA LYS A 99 10.95 9.99 -2.85
C LYS A 99 10.59 8.92 -3.87
N ALA A 100 9.30 8.73 -4.14
CA ALA A 100 8.80 7.73 -5.09
C ALA A 100 9.27 7.97 -6.54
N ASP A 101 9.57 9.22 -6.93
CA ASP A 101 10.12 9.52 -8.27
C ASP A 101 11.65 9.33 -8.36
N ASN A 102 12.33 9.10 -7.23
CA ASN A 102 13.79 9.05 -7.14
C ASN A 102 14.28 7.59 -7.08
N ILE A 103 13.70 6.70 -7.89
CA ILE A 103 14.07 5.28 -7.94
C ILE A 103 15.56 5.13 -8.23
N GLY A 104 16.23 4.20 -7.54
CA GLY A 104 17.68 4.01 -7.66
C GLY A 104 18.55 5.04 -6.94
N THR A 105 17.99 6.12 -6.38
CA THR A 105 18.75 7.02 -5.49
C THR A 105 18.82 6.42 -4.09
N PRO A 106 20.01 6.28 -3.47
CA PRO A 106 20.13 5.64 -2.16
C PRO A 106 19.22 6.27 -1.09
N LEU A 107 18.47 5.44 -0.37
CA LEU A 107 17.77 5.87 0.83
C LEU A 107 18.75 5.99 2.00
N THR A 108 18.56 7.03 2.80
CA THR A 108 19.34 7.24 4.02
C THR A 108 18.68 6.54 5.20
N ARG A 109 19.42 6.37 6.30
CA ARG A 109 18.85 5.88 7.56
C ARG A 109 17.71 6.78 8.07
N GLN A 110 17.87 8.10 7.90
CA GLN A 110 16.86 9.08 8.28
C GLN A 110 15.55 8.90 7.50
N ASP A 111 15.62 8.53 6.22
CA ASP A 111 14.41 8.26 5.43
C ASP A 111 13.61 7.09 6.01
N LEU A 112 14.29 6.01 6.39
CA LEU A 112 13.67 4.87 7.03
C LEU A 112 13.07 5.26 8.40
N ASP A 113 13.82 5.98 9.22
CA ASP A 113 13.34 6.39 10.55
C ASP A 113 12.09 7.30 10.44
N VAL A 114 12.05 8.20 9.45
CA VAL A 114 10.86 9.03 9.18
C VAL A 114 9.68 8.18 8.70
N ALA A 115 9.90 7.24 7.79
CA ALA A 115 8.84 6.34 7.31
C ALA A 115 8.23 5.51 8.45
N ILE A 116 9.07 4.96 9.31
CA ILE A 116 8.64 4.23 10.52
C ILE A 116 7.82 5.15 11.43
N GLU A 117 8.25 6.38 11.64
CA GLU A 117 7.55 7.31 12.52
C GLU A 117 6.19 7.77 11.96
N ILE A 118 6.09 7.90 10.64
CA ILE A 118 4.80 8.15 9.97
C ILE A 118 3.84 7.01 10.26
N ILE A 119 4.23 5.75 10.01
CA ILE A 119 3.30 4.62 10.22
C ILE A 119 2.95 4.43 11.70
N ARG A 120 3.92 4.65 12.60
CA ARG A 120 3.72 4.50 14.04
C ARG A 120 2.77 5.54 14.62
N ARG A 121 2.89 6.81 14.20
CA ARG A 121 2.12 7.91 14.80
C ARG A 121 0.84 8.28 14.06
N LYS A 122 0.77 8.00 12.76
CA LYS A 122 -0.25 8.59 11.89
C LYS A 122 -1.10 7.56 11.16
N CYS A 123 -0.73 6.28 11.16
CA CYS A 123 -1.38 5.25 10.36
C CYS A 123 -2.09 4.20 11.23
N VAL A 124 -3.35 3.89 10.91
CA VAL A 124 -3.95 2.61 11.32
C VAL A 124 -3.41 1.54 10.35
N VAL A 125 -2.67 0.58 10.88
CA VAL A 125 -1.95 -0.41 10.09
C VAL A 125 -2.84 -1.63 9.86
N GLY A 126 -2.93 -2.04 8.60
CA GLY A 126 -3.47 -3.31 8.12
C GLY A 126 -2.36 -4.18 7.52
N LEU A 127 -2.57 -5.49 7.48
CA LEU A 127 -1.69 -6.47 6.85
C LEU A 127 -2.46 -7.27 5.80
N MET A 128 -1.86 -7.45 4.63
CA MET A 128 -2.46 -8.23 3.55
C MET A 128 -2.56 -9.73 3.88
N ASP A 129 -1.69 -10.23 4.75
CA ASP A 129 -1.72 -11.63 5.20
C ASP A 129 -2.81 -11.88 6.25
N ASP A 130 -3.37 -10.80 6.82
CA ASP A 130 -4.44 -10.84 7.84
C ASP A 130 -5.56 -9.84 7.50
N MET A 131 -6.14 -10.03 6.31
CA MET A 131 -7.18 -9.12 5.77
C MET A 131 -8.47 -9.13 6.60
N GLU A 132 -8.81 -10.25 7.23
CA GLU A 132 -10.02 -10.33 8.06
C GLU A 132 -9.90 -9.40 9.28
N GLU A 133 -8.80 -9.51 10.03
CA GLU A 133 -8.52 -8.63 11.16
C GLU A 133 -8.30 -7.18 10.70
N THR A 134 -7.61 -6.97 9.57
CA THR A 134 -7.43 -5.64 8.98
C THR A 134 -8.75 -4.93 8.71
N ILE A 135 -9.71 -5.61 8.08
CA ILE A 135 -11.04 -5.04 7.81
C ILE A 135 -11.79 -4.78 9.11
N HIS A 136 -11.77 -5.74 10.04
CA HIS A 136 -12.43 -5.59 11.33
C HIS A 136 -11.91 -4.34 12.06
N ARG A 137 -10.58 -4.19 12.13
CA ARG A 137 -9.93 -3.04 12.75
C ARG A 137 -10.29 -1.71 12.08
N PHE A 138 -10.28 -1.66 10.76
CA PHE A 138 -10.67 -0.44 10.05
C PHE A 138 -12.13 -0.08 10.32
N ASN A 139 -13.03 -1.06 10.35
CA ASN A 139 -14.43 -0.84 10.69
C ASN A 139 -14.58 -0.30 12.12
N SER A 140 -13.91 -0.90 13.10
CA SER A 140 -13.96 -0.46 14.49
C SER A 140 -13.39 0.93 14.69
N TYR A 141 -12.21 1.22 14.12
CA TYR A 141 -11.53 2.50 14.32
C TYR A 141 -12.23 3.67 13.62
N PHE A 142 -12.68 3.47 12.37
CA PHE A 142 -13.32 4.52 11.58
C PHE A 142 -14.84 4.54 11.72
N SER A 143 -15.42 3.58 12.46
CA SER A 143 -16.86 3.38 12.51
C SER A 143 -17.46 3.22 11.09
N PHE A 144 -16.73 2.56 10.18
CA PHE A 144 -17.30 2.21 8.88
C PHE A 144 -18.49 1.30 9.14
N ARG A 145 -19.69 1.84 8.89
CA ARG A 145 -20.92 1.08 9.05
C ARG A 145 -20.87 -0.06 8.05
N GLU A 146 -21.02 -1.29 8.54
CA GLU A 146 -21.44 -2.37 7.65
C GLU A 146 -22.70 -1.88 6.95
N SER A 147 -22.66 -1.82 5.61
CA SER A 147 -23.79 -1.44 4.79
C SER A 147 -24.90 -2.48 4.97
N GLY A 148 -25.68 -2.33 6.04
CA GLY A 148 -26.57 -3.37 6.58
C GLY A 148 -27.54 -2.88 7.66
N GLU A 149 -27.39 -1.67 8.21
CA GLU A 149 -28.45 -1.07 9.04
C GLU A 149 -29.62 -0.47 8.23
N GLN A 150 -29.63 -0.62 6.90
CA GLN A 150 -30.90 -0.71 6.17
C GLN A 150 -31.38 -2.15 6.27
N LYS A 151 -32.24 -2.41 7.26
CA LYS A 151 -32.80 -3.70 7.68
C LYS A 151 -33.42 -4.61 6.59
N ASN A 152 -33.37 -4.25 5.30
CA ASN A 152 -34.12 -4.93 4.23
C ASN A 152 -33.29 -5.46 3.04
N ASP A 153 -31.96 -5.29 2.97
CA ASP A 153 -31.18 -5.86 1.85
C ASP A 153 -30.01 -6.74 2.34
N LYS A 154 -30.35 -7.97 2.75
CA LYS A 154 -29.41 -9.01 3.22
C LYS A 154 -28.45 -9.53 2.13
N THR A 155 -28.50 -9.01 0.91
CA THR A 155 -27.79 -9.60 -0.24
C THR A 155 -26.47 -8.91 -0.61
N LYS A 156 -26.17 -7.73 -0.04
CA LYS A 156 -25.03 -6.90 -0.48
C LYS A 156 -23.82 -6.87 0.46
N SER A 157 -24.02 -6.84 1.78
CA SER A 157 -22.91 -6.75 2.76
C SER A 157 -21.89 -7.93 2.67
N PRO A 158 -22.31 -9.21 2.59
CA PRO A 158 -21.37 -10.33 2.59
C PRO A 158 -20.46 -10.33 1.36
N LYS A 159 -21.02 -9.96 0.19
CA LYS A 159 -20.31 -9.97 -1.09
C LYS A 159 -19.20 -8.94 -1.17
N CYS A 160 -19.36 -7.76 -0.54
CA CYS A 160 -18.30 -6.75 -0.52
C CYS A 160 -17.13 -7.17 0.37
N LYS A 161 -17.41 -7.74 1.57
CA LYS A 161 -16.36 -8.25 2.46
C LYS A 161 -15.61 -9.40 1.78
N GLU A 162 -16.34 -10.34 1.18
CA GLU A 162 -15.78 -11.45 0.42
C GLU A 162 -14.97 -10.98 -0.80
N TYR A 163 -15.41 -9.94 -1.51
CA TYR A 163 -14.65 -9.36 -2.63
C TYR A 163 -13.34 -8.71 -2.18
N ILE A 164 -13.34 -7.99 -1.04
CA ILE A 164 -12.14 -7.35 -0.51
C ILE A 164 -11.16 -8.40 0.02
N THR A 165 -11.64 -9.46 0.68
CA THR A 165 -10.78 -10.52 1.22
C THR A 165 -10.30 -11.52 0.16
N SER A 166 -11.07 -11.76 -0.91
CA SER A 166 -10.66 -12.62 -2.03
C SER A 166 -9.68 -11.94 -2.99
N GLY A 167 -9.55 -10.61 -2.90
CA GLY A 167 -8.63 -9.80 -3.70
C GLY A 167 -9.14 -9.55 -5.12
N SER A 168 -9.00 -8.32 -5.60
CA SER A 168 -9.15 -7.98 -7.02
C SER A 168 -7.77 -8.00 -7.69
N ASN A 169 -7.68 -8.51 -8.92
CA ASN A 169 -6.41 -8.67 -9.67
C ASN A 169 -5.41 -9.65 -9.03
N THR A 170 -5.89 -10.80 -8.53
CA THR A 170 -5.06 -11.97 -8.21
C THR A 170 -4.49 -12.56 -9.49
N ASN A 171 -3.54 -11.87 -10.13
CA ASN A 171 -2.79 -12.39 -11.25
C ASN A 171 -2.05 -13.62 -10.75
N SER A 172 -2.60 -14.80 -11.07
CA SER A 172 -2.00 -16.06 -10.66
C SER A 172 -0.59 -16.13 -11.23
N HIS A 173 0.37 -16.30 -10.34
CA HIS A 173 1.76 -16.42 -10.69
C HIS A 173 2.42 -17.51 -9.86
N PRO A 174 3.50 -18.13 -10.35
CA PRO A 174 4.27 -19.07 -9.55
C PRO A 174 4.71 -18.43 -8.23
N PRO A 175 4.57 -19.14 -7.09
CA PRO A 175 5.15 -18.67 -5.84
C PRO A 175 6.68 -18.65 -5.98
N LEU A 176 7.32 -17.65 -5.39
CA LEU A 176 8.77 -17.60 -5.27
C LEU A 176 9.16 -18.24 -3.93
N GLU A 177 10.02 -19.25 -3.95
CA GLU A 177 10.47 -19.92 -2.74
C GLU A 177 11.24 -18.96 -1.83
N GLU A 178 10.79 -18.85 -0.58
CA GLU A 178 11.45 -18.04 0.44
C GLU A 178 12.88 -18.55 0.69
N GLY A 179 13.85 -17.64 0.76
CA GLY A 179 15.27 -17.99 0.96
C GLY A 179 16.01 -18.46 -0.30
N SER A 180 15.32 -18.63 -1.43
CA SER A 180 15.95 -18.82 -2.75
C SER A 180 16.88 -17.65 -3.11
N GLU A 181 17.76 -17.85 -4.08
CA GLU A 181 18.68 -16.79 -4.54
C GLU A 181 17.91 -15.54 -5.02
N THR A 182 16.88 -15.74 -5.85
CA THR A 182 16.02 -14.66 -6.35
C THR A 182 15.28 -13.95 -5.21
N TRP A 183 14.80 -14.68 -4.20
CA TRP A 183 14.18 -14.07 -3.02
C TRP A 183 15.16 -13.15 -2.29
N LYS A 184 16.37 -13.63 -2.03
CA LYS A 184 17.42 -12.84 -1.34
C LYS A 184 17.81 -11.60 -2.13
N LEU A 185 17.86 -11.67 -3.46
CA LEU A 185 18.13 -10.51 -4.31
C LEU A 185 17.03 -9.45 -4.17
N LEU A 186 15.76 -9.86 -4.21
CA LEU A 186 14.62 -8.95 -4.02
C LEU A 186 14.57 -8.38 -2.60
N GLU A 187 14.87 -9.20 -1.59
CA GLU A 187 14.94 -8.79 -0.18
C GLU A 187 16.04 -7.74 0.02
N GLN A 188 17.24 -7.97 -0.52
CA GLN A 188 18.35 -7.01 -0.48
C GLN A 188 17.97 -5.70 -1.17
N LYS A 189 17.33 -5.77 -2.34
CA LYS A 189 16.91 -4.58 -3.08
C LYS A 189 15.83 -3.78 -2.33
N ASN A 190 15.01 -4.45 -1.53
CA ASN A 190 13.93 -3.87 -0.74
C ASN A 190 14.24 -3.86 0.78
N ALA A 191 15.51 -3.80 1.17
CA ALA A 191 15.92 -3.97 2.57
C ALA A 191 15.28 -2.95 3.53
N ALA A 192 15.07 -1.69 3.09
CA ALA A 192 14.40 -0.68 3.92
C ALA A 192 12.91 -0.98 4.07
N ASP A 193 12.26 -1.43 3.00
CA ASP A 193 10.87 -1.88 3.02
C ASP A 193 10.69 -3.13 3.91
N VAL A 194 11.67 -4.03 3.97
CA VAL A 194 11.66 -5.20 4.86
C VAL A 194 11.68 -4.77 6.32
N ILE A 195 12.50 -3.78 6.67
CA ILE A 195 12.52 -3.23 8.03
C ILE A 195 11.19 -2.54 8.34
N LEU A 196 10.68 -1.71 7.41
CA LEU A 196 9.40 -1.03 7.57
C LEU A 196 8.24 -2.03 7.74
N TYR A 197 8.24 -3.14 7.00
CA TYR A 197 7.22 -4.18 7.09
C TYR A 197 7.23 -4.85 8.47
N ARG A 198 8.41 -5.20 9.01
CA ARG A 198 8.52 -5.76 10.36
C ARG A 198 8.02 -4.80 11.45
N GLU A 199 8.29 -3.50 11.29
CA GLU A 199 7.72 -2.48 12.17
C GLU A 199 6.20 -2.39 12.01
N ALA A 200 5.68 -2.50 10.79
CA ALA A 200 4.24 -2.53 10.54
C ALA A 200 3.58 -3.77 11.19
N GLU A 201 4.19 -4.95 11.14
CA GLU A 201 3.72 -6.15 11.83
C GLU A 201 3.67 -5.95 13.35
N GLN A 202 4.68 -5.30 13.91
CA GLN A 202 4.72 -4.99 15.34
C GLN A 202 3.64 -3.98 15.74
N ILE A 203 3.51 -2.88 14.98
CA ILE A 203 2.46 -1.87 15.20
C ILE A 203 1.07 -2.51 15.04
N PHE A 204 0.88 -3.41 14.06
CA PHE A 204 -0.37 -4.12 13.85
C PHE A 204 -0.77 -4.93 15.08
N LYS A 205 0.17 -5.59 15.76
CA LYS A 205 -0.08 -6.32 17.01
C LYS A 205 -0.37 -5.38 18.18
N GLU A 206 0.37 -4.28 18.28
CA GLU A 206 0.19 -3.27 19.34
C GLU A 206 -1.19 -2.59 19.24
N GLN A 207 -1.60 -2.22 18.03
CA GLN A 207 -2.90 -1.59 17.77
C GLN A 207 -4.08 -2.49 18.15
N ASN A 208 -3.91 -3.81 18.10
CA ASN A 208 -4.94 -4.76 18.52
C ASN A 208 -5.33 -4.61 20.00
N SER A 209 -4.40 -4.15 20.85
CA SER A 209 -4.69 -3.88 22.27
C SER A 209 -5.33 -2.51 22.53
N LEU A 210 -5.32 -1.62 21.55
CA LEU A 210 -5.72 -0.21 21.69
C LEU A 210 -7.05 0.09 20.99
N ILE A 211 -7.40 -0.67 19.96
CA ILE A 211 -8.63 -0.49 19.19
C ILE A 211 -9.66 -1.49 19.71
N PRO A 212 -10.85 -1.04 20.16
CA PRO A 212 -11.90 -1.92 20.65
C PRO A 212 -12.37 -2.90 19.56
N HIS A 213 -12.62 -4.15 19.97
CA HIS A 213 -13.29 -5.18 19.17
C HIS A 213 -14.81 -5.06 19.26
#